data_AF-A0A3D1GDI5-F1
#
_entry.id   AF-A0A3D1GDI5-F1
#
_cell.length_a   1.000
_cell.length_b   1.000
_cell.length_c   1.000
_cell.angle_alpha   90.00
_cell.angle_beta   90.00
_cell.angle_gamma   90.00
#
_symmetry.space_group_name_H-M   'P 1'
#
loop_
_entity.id
_entity.type
_entity.pdbx_description
1 polymer ?
#
loop_
_entity_poly.entity_id
_entity_poly.type
_entity_poly.pdbx_seq_one_letter_code
_entity_poly.pdbx_strand_id
1 'polypeptide(L)'
;MDNLPRLSFYSSGILLITAAVTLFSAEFLIKVGDPGITGFFFLTGFGLIYMNIVFVISRRFMRRENGPSQVPKIFAILVGSVPVIWVFIFDSGLTQIQQIVYAVTVSFGCVLGAYFGHNAGLKAQAKFKKQLEEYLSRTQSSSDNLSESNVSENKS
;
A
#
# COMPACT_ATOMS: atom_id res chain seq x y z
N MET A 1 6.36 -14.38 -14.09
CA MET A 1 5.67 -13.60 -13.05
C MET A 1 5.64 -14.48 -11.81
N ASP A 2 6.76 -14.60 -11.11
CA ASP A 2 6.97 -15.71 -10.16
C ASP A 2 6.39 -15.41 -8.76
N ASN A 3 5.71 -14.26 -8.61
CA ASN A 3 5.07 -13.81 -7.37
C ASN A 3 3.53 -13.83 -7.44
N LEU A 4 2.92 -14.49 -8.43
CA LEU A 4 1.46 -14.59 -8.61
C LEU A 4 0.68 -15.03 -7.35
N PRO A 5 1.12 -16.07 -6.60
CA PRO A 5 0.45 -16.46 -5.36
C PRO A 5 0.49 -15.35 -4.30
N ARG A 6 1.60 -14.61 -4.21
CA ARG A 6 1.72 -13.50 -3.25
C ARG A 6 0.79 -12.34 -3.65
N LEU A 7 0.69 -12.05 -4.94
CA LEU A 7 -0.23 -11.04 -5.45
C LEU A 7 -1.68 -11.38 -5.10
N SER A 8 -2.12 -12.62 -5.33
CA SER A 8 -3.51 -13.02 -5.04
C SER A 8 -3.86 -12.93 -3.55
N PHE A 9 -2.95 -13.32 -2.65
CA PHE A 9 -3.16 -13.18 -1.20
C PHE A 9 -3.26 -11.71 -0.75
N TYR A 10 -2.41 -10.84 -1.31
CA TYR A 10 -2.48 -9.41 -0.99
C TYR A 10 -3.73 -8.76 -1.58
N SER A 11 -4.11 -9.13 -2.81
CA SER A 11 -5.32 -8.64 -3.47
C SER A 11 -6.60 -9.06 -2.73
N SER A 12 -6.70 -10.29 -2.24
CA SER A 12 -7.87 -10.72 -1.47
C SER A 12 -7.96 -10.01 -0.12
N GLY A 13 -6.83 -9.90 0.60
CA GLY A 13 -6.78 -9.19 1.88
C GLY A 13 -7.12 -7.71 1.76
N ILE A 14 -6.61 -7.03 0.72
CA ILE A 14 -6.93 -5.63 0.52
C ILE A 14 -8.37 -5.41 0.04
N LEU A 15 -8.95 -6.31 -0.75
CA LEU A 15 -10.38 -6.24 -1.10
C LEU A 15 -11.25 -6.31 0.14
N LEU A 16 -10.96 -7.23 1.06
CA LEU A 16 -11.70 -7.35 2.33
C LEU A 16 -11.59 -6.07 3.16
N ILE A 17 -10.38 -5.53 3.33
CA ILE A 17 -10.18 -4.28 4.08
C ILE A 17 -10.90 -3.12 3.40
N THR A 18 -10.79 -3.01 2.08
CA THR A 18 -11.43 -1.95 1.30
C THR A 18 -12.94 -2.04 1.43
N ALA A 19 -13.53 -3.22 1.26
CA ALA A 19 -14.96 -3.44 1.41
C ALA A 19 -15.44 -3.11 2.83
N ALA A 20 -14.70 -3.54 3.86
CA ALA A 20 -15.03 -3.22 5.25
C ALA A 20 -15.01 -1.71 5.51
N VAL A 21 -14.00 -1.00 5.00
CA VAL A 21 -13.91 0.46 5.09
C VAL A 21 -15.05 1.11 4.31
N THR A 22 -15.36 0.63 3.10
CA THR A 22 -16.47 1.15 2.28
C THR A 22 -17.80 1.04 3.01
N LEU A 23 -18.11 -0.13 3.58
CA LEU A 23 -19.32 -0.35 4.37
C LEU A 23 -19.38 0.56 5.60
N PHE A 24 -18.29 0.64 6.36
CA PHE A 24 -18.23 1.51 7.53
C PHE A 24 -18.35 3.00 7.16
N SER A 25 -17.77 3.40 6.02
CA SER A 25 -17.84 4.77 5.51
C SER A 25 -19.19 5.14 4.90
N ALA A 26 -20.03 4.16 4.57
CA ALA A 26 -21.31 4.40 3.88
C ALA A 26 -22.26 5.28 4.71
N GLU A 27 -22.27 5.11 6.04
CA GLU A 27 -23.04 5.94 6.97
C GLU A 27 -22.62 7.42 6.94
N PHE A 28 -21.37 7.69 6.57
CA PHE A 28 -20.80 9.04 6.52
C PHE A 28 -20.83 9.65 5.12
N LEU A 29 -21.26 8.92 4.09
CA LEU A 29 -21.25 9.38 2.70
C LEU A 29 -22.20 10.57 2.48
N ILE A 30 -23.32 10.63 3.20
CA ILE A 30 -24.26 11.74 3.15
C ILE A 30 -23.59 13.06 3.55
N LYS A 31 -22.60 13.03 4.46
CA LYS A 31 -21.85 14.22 4.90
C LYS A 31 -20.97 14.82 3.82
N VAL A 32 -20.65 14.08 2.77
CA VAL A 32 -19.95 14.60 1.59
C VAL A 32 -20.82 15.60 0.83
N GLY A 33 -22.15 15.43 0.90
CA GLY A 33 -23.11 16.32 0.25
C GLY A 33 -23.37 17.63 1.00
N ASP A 34 -22.91 17.76 2.24
CA ASP A 34 -23.13 18.97 3.05
C ASP A 34 -22.37 20.16 2.45
N PRO A 35 -23.04 21.31 2.22
CA PRO A 35 -22.38 22.49 1.68
C PRO A 35 -21.34 23.06 2.67
N GLY A 36 -20.22 23.53 2.13
CA GLY A 36 -19.17 24.20 2.88
C GLY A 36 -18.04 23.29 3.33
N ILE A 37 -17.47 23.62 4.50
CA ILE A 37 -16.21 23.05 4.98
C ILE A 37 -16.38 21.59 5.42
N THR A 38 -17.54 21.22 5.96
CA THR A 38 -17.84 19.85 6.42
C THR A 38 -17.73 18.85 5.27
N GLY A 39 -18.44 19.08 4.15
CA GLY A 39 -18.38 18.20 2.98
C GLY A 39 -16.97 18.10 2.39
N PHE A 40 -16.23 19.21 2.37
CA PHE A 40 -14.83 19.21 1.93
C PHE A 40 -13.92 18.33 2.79
N PHE A 41 -14.05 18.38 4.12
CA PHE A 41 -13.27 17.54 5.02
C PHE A 41 -13.61 16.06 4.89
N PHE A 42 -14.89 15.71 4.76
CA PHE A 42 -15.29 14.32 4.54
C PHE A 42 -14.81 13.80 3.18
N LEU A 43 -14.99 14.58 2.11
CA LEU A 43 -14.53 14.23 0.76
C LEU A 43 -13.01 14.00 0.72
N THR A 44 -12.25 14.95 1.27
CA THR A 44 -10.79 14.86 1.35
C THR A 44 -10.36 13.72 2.27
N GLY A 45 -11.04 13.54 3.40
CA GLY A 45 -10.83 12.44 4.34
C GLY A 45 -10.98 11.07 3.67
N PHE A 46 -12.03 10.87 2.88
CA PHE A 46 -12.20 9.65 2.09
C PHE A 46 -11.05 9.43 1.11
N GLY A 47 -10.69 10.46 0.34
CA GLY A 47 -9.53 10.39 -0.55
C GLY A 47 -8.25 9.98 0.17
N LEU A 48 -7.99 10.54 1.36
CA LEU A 48 -6.82 10.24 2.19
C LEU A 48 -6.84 8.82 2.77
N ILE A 49 -8.01 8.32 3.19
CA ILE A 49 -8.15 6.96 3.72
C ILE A 49 -7.76 5.94 2.63
N TYR A 50 -8.36 6.04 1.44
CA TYR A 50 -8.07 5.12 0.34
C TYR A 50 -6.63 5.31 -0.17
N MET A 51 -6.13 6.54 -0.23
CA MET A 51 -4.72 6.82 -0.49
C MET A 51 -3.80 6.08 0.49
N ASN A 52 -4.11 6.11 1.79
CA ASN A 52 -3.31 5.47 2.82
C ASN A 52 -3.30 3.94 2.67
N ILE A 53 -4.46 3.34 2.41
CA ILE A 53 -4.59 1.90 2.17
C ILE A 53 -3.69 1.46 1.00
N VAL A 54 -3.79 2.14 -0.15
CA VAL A 54 -2.96 1.85 -1.33
C VAL A 54 -1.48 2.10 -1.05
N PHE A 55 -1.15 3.17 -0.32
CA PHE A 55 0.23 3.48 0.05
C PHE A 55 0.87 2.38 0.91
N VAL A 56 0.20 1.97 1.99
CA VAL A 56 0.71 0.98 2.94
C VAL A 56 0.87 -0.37 2.27
N ILE A 57 -0.12 -0.83 1.49
CA ILE A 57 -0.04 -2.12 0.82
C ILE A 57 1.08 -2.14 -0.22
N SER A 58 1.20 -1.07 -1.02
CA SER A 58 2.17 -0.98 -2.11
C SER A 58 3.58 -0.99 -1.54
N ARG A 59 3.82 -0.20 -0.48
CA ARG A 59 5.09 -0.18 0.23
C ARG A 59 5.44 -1.56 0.82
N ARG A 60 4.48 -2.23 1.45
CA ARG A 60 4.70 -3.54 2.09
C ARG A 60 4.99 -4.63 1.06
N PHE A 61 4.29 -4.61 -0.06
CA PHE A 61 4.51 -5.55 -1.16
C PHE A 61 5.88 -5.34 -1.81
N MET A 62 6.19 -4.10 -2.21
CA MET A 62 7.44 -3.78 -2.90
C MET A 62 8.69 -4.01 -2.06
N ARG A 63 8.63 -3.85 -0.72
CA ARG A 63 9.76 -4.17 0.17
C ARG A 63 10.25 -5.61 0.02
N ARG A 64 9.38 -6.53 -0.44
CA ARG A 64 9.69 -7.96 -0.61
C ARG A 64 9.86 -8.37 -2.07
N GLU A 65 9.77 -7.44 -3.01
CA GLU A 65 10.04 -7.69 -4.43
C GLU A 65 11.44 -7.21 -4.82
N ASN A 66 12.01 -7.87 -5.84
CA ASN A 66 13.30 -7.50 -6.41
C ASN A 66 13.09 -6.66 -7.68
N GLY A 67 12.86 -5.36 -7.53
CA GLY A 67 12.92 -4.38 -8.62
C GLY A 67 11.63 -3.59 -8.84
N PRO A 68 11.59 -2.74 -9.88
CA PRO A 68 10.44 -1.92 -10.20
C PRO A 68 9.26 -2.79 -10.67
N SER A 69 8.13 -2.67 -9.97
CA SER A 69 6.93 -3.48 -10.19
C SER A 69 5.74 -2.62 -10.56
N GLN A 70 4.89 -3.12 -11.47
CA GLN A 70 3.62 -2.47 -11.85
C GLN A 70 2.48 -2.76 -10.88
N VAL A 71 2.70 -3.64 -9.88
CA VAL A 71 1.69 -4.07 -8.91
C VAL A 71 1.02 -2.93 -8.13
N PRO A 72 1.71 -1.84 -7.71
CA PRO A 72 1.03 -0.70 -7.07
C PRO A 72 -0.10 -0.09 -7.89
N LYS A 73 0.02 -0.09 -9.22
CA LYS A 73 -1.05 0.39 -10.12
C LYS A 73 -2.26 -0.53 -10.09
N ILE A 74 -2.04 -1.85 -10.04
CA ILE A 74 -3.10 -2.85 -9.93
C ILE A 74 -3.86 -2.67 -8.61
N PHE A 75 -3.14 -2.45 -7.50
CA PHE A 75 -3.77 -2.19 -6.21
C PHE A 75 -4.59 -0.90 -6.20
N ALA A 76 -4.13 0.18 -6.85
CA ALA A 76 -4.92 1.40 -6.97
C ALA A 76 -6.25 1.17 -7.70
N ILE A 77 -6.23 0.43 -8.81
CA ILE A 77 -7.45 0.11 -9.58
C ILE A 77 -8.40 -0.74 -8.72
N LEU A 78 -7.86 -1.77 -8.09
CA LEU A 78 -8.64 -2.73 -7.31
C LEU A 78 -9.26 -2.08 -6.06
N VAL A 79 -8.50 -1.28 -5.33
CA VAL A 79 -8.99 -0.51 -4.16
C VAL A 79 -9.95 0.59 -4.57
N GLY A 80 -9.69 1.31 -5.66
CA GLY A 80 -10.58 2.38 -6.13
C GLY A 80 -11.90 1.85 -6.69
N SER A 81 -11.87 0.68 -7.33
CA SER A 81 -13.07 0.12 -7.98
C SER A 81 -14.19 -0.21 -6.99
N VAL A 82 -13.86 -0.76 -5.82
CA VAL A 82 -14.86 -1.15 -4.80
C VAL A 82 -15.74 0.01 -4.35
N PRO A 83 -15.21 1.11 -3.79
CA PRO A 83 -16.03 2.25 -3.34
C PRO A 83 -16.71 2.99 -4.48
N VAL A 84 -16.07 3.04 -5.67
CA VAL A 84 -16.67 3.66 -6.85
C VAL A 84 -17.89 2.86 -7.31
N ILE A 85 -17.77 1.54 -7.45
CA ILE A 85 -18.89 0.68 -7.82
C ILE A 85 -19.99 0.75 -6.75
N TRP A 86 -19.60 0.75 -5.47
CA TRP A 86 -20.55 0.82 -4.36
C TRP A 86 -21.43 2.07 -4.41
N VAL A 87 -20.85 3.26 -4.64
CA VAL A 87 -21.58 4.54 -4.61
C VAL A 87 -22.60 4.67 -5.75
N PHE A 88 -22.39 3.95 -6.86
CA PHE A 88 -23.29 3.95 -8.02
C PHE A 88 -24.37 2.86 -7.97
N ILE A 89 -24.12 1.74 -7.27
CA ILE A 89 -25.09 0.64 -7.17
C ILE A 89 -26.06 0.85 -6.00
N PHE A 90 -25.55 1.30 -4.86
CA PHE A 90 -26.34 1.45 -3.65
C PHE A 90 -26.81 2.90 -3.47
N ASP A 91 -28.00 3.06 -2.89
CA ASP A 91 -28.51 4.39 -2.55
C ASP A 91 -27.62 5.01 -1.46
N SER A 92 -26.76 5.91 -1.92
CA SER A 92 -25.76 6.59 -1.10
C SER A 92 -26.27 7.89 -0.49
N GLY A 93 -27.49 8.33 -0.86
CA GLY A 93 -28.04 9.62 -0.47
C GLY A 93 -27.39 10.83 -1.13
N LEU A 94 -26.49 10.62 -2.10
CA LEU A 94 -25.85 11.68 -2.88
C LEU A 94 -26.55 11.88 -4.22
N THR A 95 -26.52 13.13 -4.71
CA THR A 95 -26.89 13.44 -6.09
C THR A 95 -25.87 12.85 -7.07
N GLN A 96 -26.26 12.65 -8.33
CA GLN A 96 -25.38 12.11 -9.37
C GLN A 96 -24.07 12.90 -9.52
N ILE A 97 -24.10 14.22 -9.39
CA ILE A 97 -22.90 15.07 -9.46
C ILE A 97 -21.97 14.77 -8.27
N GLN A 98 -22.52 14.67 -7.07
CA GLN A 98 -21.72 14.39 -5.87
C GLN A 98 -21.13 12.98 -5.88
N GLN A 99 -21.84 11.99 -6.43
CA GLN A 99 -21.31 10.63 -6.66
C GLN A 99 -20.09 10.66 -7.58
N ILE A 100 -20.16 11.41 -8.68
CA ILE A 100 -19.04 11.58 -9.62
C ILE A 100 -17.86 12.27 -8.92
N VAL A 101 -18.11 13.35 -8.19
CA VAL A 101 -17.06 14.06 -7.45
C VAL A 101 -16.38 13.14 -6.44
N TYR A 102 -17.15 12.38 -5.66
CA TYR A 102 -16.62 11.37 -4.74
C TYR A 102 -15.77 10.33 -5.47
N ALA A 103 -16.29 9.75 -6.55
CA ALA A 103 -15.58 8.73 -7.34
C ALA A 103 -14.24 9.25 -7.89
N VAL A 104 -14.22 10.49 -8.40
CA VAL A 104 -13.00 11.16 -8.89
C VAL A 104 -12.02 11.38 -7.74
N THR A 105 -12.48 11.88 -6.59
CA THR A 105 -11.61 12.12 -5.43
C THR A 105 -10.99 10.83 -4.91
N VAL A 106 -11.77 9.76 -4.76
CA VAL A 106 -11.26 8.46 -4.31
C VAL A 106 -10.28 7.87 -5.33
N SER A 107 -10.61 7.94 -6.61
CA SER A 107 -9.71 7.48 -7.68
C SER A 107 -8.39 8.24 -7.68
N PHE A 108 -8.45 9.56 -7.53
CA PHE A 108 -7.26 10.41 -7.43
C PHE A 108 -6.42 10.07 -6.19
N GLY A 109 -7.06 9.87 -5.04
CA GLY A 109 -6.40 9.40 -3.81
C GLY A 109 -5.69 8.05 -4.00
N CYS A 110 -6.33 7.10 -4.68
CA CYS A 110 -5.73 5.80 -4.99
C CYS A 110 -4.49 5.93 -5.90
N VAL A 111 -4.57 6.76 -6.94
CA VAL A 111 -3.44 7.02 -7.85
C VAL A 111 -2.27 7.65 -7.10
N LEU A 112 -2.53 8.65 -6.26
CA LEU A 112 -1.51 9.26 -5.40
C LEU A 112 -0.92 8.23 -4.44
N GLY A 113 -1.76 7.42 -3.81
CA GLY A 113 -1.34 6.35 -2.90
C GLY A 113 -0.40 5.36 -3.58
N ALA A 114 -0.70 4.96 -4.82
CA ALA A 114 0.18 4.10 -5.60
C ALA A 114 1.49 4.79 -5.99
N TYR A 115 1.45 6.05 -6.41
CA TYR A 115 2.64 6.81 -6.78
C TYR A 115 3.60 6.97 -5.59
N PHE A 116 3.10 7.44 -4.45
CA PHE A 116 3.89 7.58 -3.24
C PHE A 116 4.31 6.23 -2.66
N GLY A 117 3.43 5.23 -2.72
CA GLY A 117 3.71 3.87 -2.24
C GLY A 117 4.80 3.19 -3.05
N HIS A 118 4.82 3.42 -4.37
CA HIS A 118 5.89 2.95 -5.26
C HIS A 118 7.23 3.59 -4.88
N ASN A 119 7.30 4.92 -4.81
CA ASN A 119 8.54 5.61 -4.47
C ASN A 119 9.07 5.25 -3.07
N ALA A 120 8.17 5.12 -2.08
CA ALA A 120 8.54 4.69 -0.73
C ALA A 120 8.97 3.21 -0.67
N GLY A 121 8.37 2.35 -1.50
CA GLY A 121 8.71 0.94 -1.62
C GLY A 121 10.13 0.75 -2.18
N LEU A 122 10.49 1.48 -3.24
CA LEU A 122 11.84 1.44 -3.81
C LEU A 122 12.92 1.85 -2.79
N LYS A 123 12.67 2.94 -2.04
CA LYS A 123 13.56 3.38 -0.97
C LYS A 123 13.71 2.32 0.13
N ALA A 124 12.60 1.68 0.51
CA ALA A 124 12.61 0.61 1.51
C ALA A 124 13.38 -0.62 1.02
N GLN A 125 13.23 -0.98 -0.26
CA GLN A 125 13.93 -2.10 -0.89
C GLN A 125 15.45 -1.85 -0.91
N ALA A 126 15.89 -0.66 -1.31
CA ALA A 126 17.31 -0.29 -1.31
C ALA A 126 17.91 -0.35 0.10
N LYS A 127 17.19 0.14 1.11
CA LYS A 127 17.60 0.05 2.52
C LYS A 127 17.69 -1.41 2.99
N PHE A 128 16.74 -2.25 2.58
CA PHE A 128 16.74 -3.68 2.90
C PHE A 128 17.95 -4.40 2.33
N LYS A 129 18.27 -4.15 1.06
CA LYS A 129 19.43 -4.75 0.39
C LYS A 129 20.73 -4.36 1.08
N LYS A 130 20.90 -3.06 1.40
CA LYS A 130 22.07 -2.57 2.13
C LYS A 130 22.23 -3.21 3.51
N GLN A 131 21.14 -3.33 4.26
CA GLN A 131 21.16 -4.02 5.56
C GLN A 131 21.56 -5.49 5.40
N LEU A 132 21.02 -6.18 4.40
CA LEU A 132 21.35 -7.58 4.14
C LEU A 132 22.83 -7.78 3.82
N GLU A 133 23.39 -6.92 2.97
CA GLU A 133 24.82 -6.92 2.62
C GLU A 133 25.70 -6.69 3.86
N GLU A 134 25.31 -5.76 4.74
CA GLU A 134 26.03 -5.48 5.99
C GLU A 134 25.92 -6.64 7.00
N TYR A 135 24.76 -7.31 7.10
CA TYR A 135 24.62 -8.50 7.95
C TYR A 135 25.48 -9.66 7.43
N LEU A 136 25.46 -9.92 6.12
CA LEU A 136 26.24 -10.99 5.52
C LEU A 136 27.75 -10.75 5.66
N SER A 137 28.22 -9.52 5.45
CA SER A 137 29.64 -9.19 5.59
C SER A 137 30.13 -9.31 7.04
N ARG A 138 29.31 -8.93 8.03
CA ARG A 138 29.61 -9.14 9.45
C ARG A 138 29.67 -10.63 9.82
N THR A 139 28.73 -11.44 9.32
CA THR A 139 28.74 -12.89 9.58
C THR A 139 29.96 -13.56 8.94
N GLN A 140 30.31 -13.18 7.72
CA GLN A 140 31.50 -13.71 7.04
C GLN A 140 32.79 -13.33 7.78
N SER A 141 32.96 -12.05 8.12
CA SER A 141 34.12 -11.59 8.91
C SER A 141 34.21 -12.26 10.29
N SER A 142 33.09 -12.49 10.96
CA SER A 142 33.07 -13.21 12.24
C SER A 142 33.46 -14.69 12.08
N SER A 143 33.07 -15.34 10.98
CA SER A 143 33.47 -16.72 10.67
C SER A 143 34.96 -16.82 10.37
N ASP A 144 35.50 -15.90 9.57
CA ASP A 144 36.92 -15.89 9.19
C ASP A 144 37.83 -15.67 10.41
N ASN A 145 37.45 -14.75 11.31
CA ASN A 145 38.17 -14.50 12.58
C ASN A 145 38.17 -15.73 13.51
N LEU A 146 37.08 -16.49 13.56
CA LEU A 146 36.99 -17.75 14.33
C LEU A 146 37.87 -18.85 13.74
N SER A 147 37.98 -18.94 12.40
CA SER A 147 38.90 -19.89 11.77
C SER A 147 40.37 -19.52 12.00
N GLU A 148 40.73 -18.23 11.98
CA GLU A 148 42.11 -17.80 12.26
C GLU A 148 42.52 -18.05 13.73
N SER A 149 41.64 -17.80 14.70
CA SER A 149 41.96 -18.02 16.12
C SER A 149 42.22 -19.50 16.44
N ASN A 150 41.39 -20.40 15.89
CA ASN A 150 41.54 -21.85 16.08
C ASN A 150 42.82 -22.40 15.42
N VAL A 151 43.30 -21.78 14.33
CA VAL A 151 44.57 -22.16 13.68
C VAL A 151 45.78 -21.64 14.46
N SER A 152 45.66 -20.48 15.13
CA SER A 152 46.74 -19.96 15.98
C SER A 152 46.89 -20.72 17.31
N GLU A 153 45.79 -21.22 17.87
CA GLU A 153 45.79 -21.94 19.15
C GLU A 153 46.35 -23.36 19.03
N ASN A 154 46.19 -23.99 17.86
CA ASN A 154 46.68 -25.35 17.57
C ASN A 154 48.15 -25.38 17.08
N LYS A 155 48.83 -24.23 17.06
CA LYS A 155 50.25 -24.09 16.68
C LYS A 155 51.17 -23.74 17.88
N SER A 156 50.61 -23.63 19.09
CA SER A 156 51.35 -23.50 20.35
C SER A 156 51.50 -24.85 21.05
#